data_AF-A0A2G8XNQ1-F1
#
_entry.id   AF-A0A2G8XNQ1-F1
#
_cell.length_a   1.000
_cell.length_b   1.000
_cell.length_c   1.000
_cell.angle_alpha   90.00
_cell.angle_beta   90.00
_cell.angle_gamma   90.00
#
_symmetry.space_group_name_H-M   'P 1'
#
loop_
_entity.id
_entity.type
_entity.pdbx_description
1 polymer ?
#
loop_
_entity_poly.entity_id
_entity_poly.type
_entity_poly.pdbx_seq_one_letter_code
_entity_poly.pdbx_strand_id
1 'polypeptide(L)' 'VCSLRYNLSLDGCPAHEHDFEGRVILAEFEAFCVLTTYSPNNGATPKSFERRRLWDERMLQFVTQLKKPLVWVGDLN' A
#
# COMPACT_ATOMS: atom_id res chain seq x y z
N VAL A 1 10.39 -3.22 16.43
CA VAL A 1 10.08 -2.58 15.13
C VAL A 1 11.25 -1.69 14.80
N CYS A 2 11.89 -1.91 13.66
CA CYS A 2 13.06 -1.17 13.20
C CYS A 2 12.67 0.10 12.44
N SER A 3 11.52 0.10 11.76
CA SER A 3 10.96 1.27 11.10
C SER A 3 9.43 1.15 10.95
N LEU A 4 8.74 2.29 10.91
CA LEU A 4 7.31 2.38 10.60
C LEU A 4 7.10 3.35 9.43
N ARG A 5 6.26 2.97 8.47
CA ARG A 5 5.84 3.81 7.35
C ARG A 5 4.32 3.72 7.19
N TYR A 6 3.69 4.82 6.77
CA TYR A 6 2.22 4.95 6.69
C TYR A 6 1.69 5.37 5.30
N ASN A 7 2.53 5.34 4.28
CA ASN A 7 2.18 5.72 2.90
C ASN A 7 2.88 4.83 1.86
N LEU A 8 2.46 4.94 0.61
CA LEU A 8 3.02 4.24 -0.55
C LEU A 8 3.97 5.12 -1.35
N SER A 9 4.46 6.22 -0.76
CA SER A 9 5.31 7.16 -1.47
C SER A 9 6.64 6.48 -1.83
N LEU A 10 6.91 6.43 -3.14
CA LEU A 10 8.14 5.90 -3.72
C LEU A 10 9.03 7.08 -4.12
N ASP A 11 10.33 6.96 -3.90
CA ASP A 11 11.28 8.02 -4.26
C ASP A 11 11.18 8.32 -5.77
N GLY A 12 10.93 9.58 -6.12
CA GLY A 12 10.75 10.03 -7.50
C GLY A 12 9.34 9.91 -8.08
N CYS A 13 8.34 9.43 -7.32
CA CYS A 13 6.94 9.44 -7.73
C CYS A 13 6.14 10.55 -7.02
N PRO A 14 5.24 11.27 -7.70
CA PRO A 14 4.36 12.24 -7.06
C PRO A 14 3.44 11.55 -6.03
N ALA A 15 3.20 12.25 -4.92
CA ALA A 15 2.29 11.84 -3.86
C ALA A 15 0.88 11.65 -4.44
N HIS A 16 0.22 10.56 -4.04
CA HIS A 16 -1.11 10.22 -4.52
C HIS A 16 -2.19 10.54 -3.50
N GLU A 17 -3.44 10.67 -3.93
CA GLU A 17 -4.60 10.79 -3.04
C GLU A 17 -4.62 9.70 -1.95
N HIS A 18 -4.19 8.49 -2.32
CA HIS A 18 -4.11 7.33 -1.42
C HIS A 18 -3.10 7.46 -0.27
N ASP A 19 -2.08 8.31 -0.40
CA ASP A 19 -1.04 8.49 0.64
C ASP A 19 -1.58 9.25 1.86
N PHE A 20 -2.66 10.01 1.70
CA PHE A 20 -3.24 10.86 2.75
C PHE A 20 -4.41 10.20 3.49
N GLU A 21 -4.90 9.05 3.02
CA GLU A 21 -6.10 8.39 3.57
C GLU A 21 -5.81 7.47 4.76
N GLY A 22 -4.55 7.24 5.11
CA GLY A 22 -4.17 6.38 6.24
C GLY A 22 -4.49 4.89 6.01
N ARG A 23 -4.44 4.43 4.76
CA ARG A 23 -4.82 3.05 4.38
C ARG A 23 -3.70 2.02 4.52
N VAL A 24 -2.49 2.45 4.85
CA VAL A 24 -1.30 1.60 4.82
C VAL A 24 -0.50 1.79 6.09
N ILE A 25 -0.07 0.69 6.68
CA ILE A 25 1.03 0.68 7.65
C ILE A 25 2.00 -0.44 7.24
N LEU A 26 3.26 -0.08 7.04
CA LEU A 26 4.36 -1.01 6.91
C LEU A 26 5.21 -0.94 8.18
N ALA A 27 5.28 -2.05 8.90
CA ALA A 27 6.18 -2.23 10.03
C ALA A 27 7.34 -3.14 9.61
N GLU A 28 8.55 -2.61 9.69
CA GLU A 28 9.75 -3.37 9.38
C GLU A 28 10.34 -3.98 10.66
N PHE A 29 10.65 -5.27 10.60
CA PHE A 29 11.40 -5.99 11.62
C PHE A 29 12.75 -6.42 11.05
N GLU A 30 13.58 -7.01 11.89
CA GLU A 30 14.92 -7.47 11.49
C GLU A 30 14.83 -8.51 10.36
N ALA A 31 13.97 -9.53 10.52
CA ALA A 31 13.87 -10.65 9.60
C ALA A 31 12.79 -10.51 8.51
N PHE A 32 11.75 -9.68 8.72
CA PHE A 32 10.60 -9.59 7.80
C PHE A 32 9.89 -8.23 7.92
N CYS A 33 9.00 -7.97 6.98
CA CYS A 33 8.09 -6.82 6.99
C CYS A 33 6.64 -7.28 7.21
N VAL A 34 5.88 -6.49 7.96
CA VAL A 34 4.42 -6.64 8.06
C VAL A 34 3.78 -5.43 7.40
N LEU A 35 3.01 -5.70 6.35
CA LEU A 35 2.18 -4.71 5.69
C LEU A 35 0.73 -4.98 6.06
N THR A 36 0.07 -3.99 6.66
CA THR A 36 -1.39 -4.00 6.84
C THR A 36 -2.02 -2.94 5.97
N THR A 37 -3.06 -3.31 5.23
CA THR A 37 -3.79 -2.40 4.35
C THR A 37 -5.28 -2.39 4.63
N TYR A 38 -5.91 -1.25 4.35
CA TYR A 38 -7.35 -1.11 4.18
C TYR A 38 -7.63 -0.58 2.76
N SER A 39 -7.71 -1.50 1.79
CA SER A 39 -7.81 -1.15 0.38
C SER A 39 -9.09 -0.38 0.04
N PRO A 40 -9.05 0.52 -0.95
CA PRO A 40 -10.21 1.29 -1.39
C PRO A 40 -11.17 0.38 -2.15
N ASN A 41 -12.38 0.25 -1.61
CA ASN A 41 -13.46 -0.54 -2.21
C ASN A 41 -13.75 -0.15 -3.67
N ASN A 42 -13.95 -1.16 -4.52
CA ASN A 42 -14.37 -1.07 -5.91
C ASN A 42 -15.63 -0.22 -6.18
N GLY A 43 -16.52 -0.07 -5.20
CA GLY A 43 -17.80 0.62 -5.36
C GLY A 43 -18.66 0.05 -6.50
N ALA A 44 -19.53 0.88 -7.06
CA ALA A 44 -20.40 0.50 -8.19
C ALA A 44 -20.27 1.46 -9.39
N THR A 45 -19.24 2.31 -9.42
CA THR A 45 -19.08 3.37 -10.43
C THR A 45 -17.80 3.17 -11.25
N PRO A 46 -17.76 3.62 -12.52
CA PRO A 46 -16.52 3.59 -13.31
C PRO A 46 -15.33 4.26 -12.62
N LYS A 47 -15.56 5.39 -11.92
CA LYS A 47 -14.53 6.11 -11.18
C LYS A 47 -13.94 5.29 -10.03
N SER A 48 -14.77 4.53 -9.32
CA SER A 48 -14.29 3.71 -8.21
C SER A 48 -13.45 2.52 -8.70
N PHE A 49 -13.77 1.96 -9.87
CA PHE A 49 -12.91 0.95 -10.52
C PHE A 49 -11.57 1.50 -10.99
N GLU A 50 -11.54 2.71 -11.59
CA GLU A 50 -10.31 3.37 -12.00
C GLU A 50 -9.39 3.64 -10.80
N ARG A 51 -9.96 4.18 -9.72
CA ARG A 51 -9.25 4.39 -8.46
C ARG A 51 -8.69 3.09 -7.87
N ARG A 52 -9.47 2.00 -7.87
CA ARG A 52 -9.00 0.69 -7.38
C ARG A 52 -7.84 0.14 -8.23
N ARG A 53 -7.92 0.24 -9.56
CA ARG A 53 -6.83 -0.20 -10.45
C ARG A 53 -5.53 0.55 -10.18
N LEU A 54 -5.63 1.87 -10.03
CA LEU A 54 -4.48 2.70 -9.71
C LEU A 54 -3.88 2.36 -8.35
N TRP A 55 -4.72 2.06 -7.35
CA TRP A 55 -4.27 1.52 -6.07
C TRP A 55 -3.48 0.20 -6.26
N ASP A 56 -4.03 -0.76 -7.00
CA ASP A 56 -3.38 -2.06 -7.21
C ASP A 56 -2.02 -1.93 -7.94
N GLU A 57 -1.94 -1.06 -8.95
CA GLU A 57 -0.68 -0.77 -9.66
C GLU A 57 0.38 -0.19 -8.71
N ARG A 58 0.00 0.76 -7.85
CA ARG A 58 0.94 1.35 -6.88
C ARG A 58 1.32 0.38 -5.77
N MET A 59 0.38 -0.44 -5.29
CA MET A 59 0.68 -1.50 -4.33
C MET A 59 1.69 -2.49 -4.92
N LEU A 60 1.50 -2.94 -6.16
CA LEU A 60 2.42 -3.84 -6.84
C LEU A 60 3.82 -3.21 -6.98
N GLN A 61 3.90 -1.96 -7.43
CA GLN A 61 5.17 -1.23 -7.52
C GLN A 61 5.86 -1.07 -6.16
N PHE A 62 5.10 -0.86 -5.09
CA PHE A 62 5.63 -0.71 -3.74
C PHE A 62 6.15 -2.04 -3.18
N VAL A 63 5.34 -3.10 -3.21
CA VAL A 63 5.71 -4.39 -2.60
C VAL A 63 6.86 -5.08 -3.33
N THR A 64 6.97 -4.88 -4.65
CA THR A 64 8.07 -5.45 -5.46
C THR A 64 9.44 -4.83 -5.17
N GLN A 65 9.48 -3.65 -4.53
CA GLN A 65 10.74 -3.01 -4.11
C GLN A 65 11.23 -3.52 -2.75
N LEU A 66 10.36 -4.15 -1.95
CA LEU A 66 10.73 -4.69 -0.65
C LEU A 66 11.70 -5.87 -0.81
N LYS A 67 12.81 -5.84 -0.07
CA LYS A 67 13.86 -6.88 -0.13
C LYS A 67 13.71 -7.99 0.89
N LYS A 68 12.96 -7.75 1.96
CA LYS A 68 12.71 -8.70 3.04
C LYS A 68 11.42 -9.50 2.78
N PRO A 69 11.29 -10.72 3.34
CA PRO A 69 10.03 -11.45 3.35
C PRO A 69 8.88 -10.56 3.84
N LEU A 70 7.74 -10.62 3.13
CA LEU A 70 6.58 -9.79 3.41
C LEU A 70 5.43 -10.64 3.93
N VAL A 71 4.88 -10.24 5.08
CA VAL A 71 3.59 -10.70 5.58
C VAL A 71 2.58 -9.60 5.28
N TRP A 72 1.68 -9.84 4.33
CA TRP A 72 0.63 -8.89 3.95
C TRP A 72 -0.71 -9.33 4.55
N VAL A 73 -1.29 -8.47 5.38
CA VAL A 73 -2.55 -8.68 6.10
C VAL A 73 -3.49 -7.47 5.91
N GLY A 74 -4.72 -7.61 6.41
CA GLY A 74 -5.72 -6.53 6.40
C GLY A 74 -6.87 -6.79 5.43
N ASP A 75 -7.48 -5.72 4.96
CA ASP A 75 -8.56 -5.74 3.96
C ASP A 75 -7.99 -5.36 2.58
N LEU A 76 -8.22 -6.22 1.58
CA LEU A 76 -7.61 -6.18 0.23
C LEU A 76 -8.61 -5.80 -0.88
N ASN A 77 -9.76 -5.25 -0.50
CA ASN A 77 -10.97 -5.07 -1.29
C ASN A 77 -11.06 -3.79 -2.13
#